data_AF-A0A7C1B6D0-F1
#
_entry.id   AF-A0A7C1B6D0-F1
#
_cell.length_a   1.000
_cell.length_b   1.000
_cell.length_c   1.000
_cell.angle_alpha   90.00
_cell.angle_beta   90.00
_cell.angle_gamma   90.00
#
_symmetry.space_group_name_H-M   'P 1'
#
loop_
_entity.id
_entity.type
_entity.pdbx_description
1 polymer ?
#
loop_
_entity_poly.entity_id
_entity_poly.type
_entity_poly.pdbx_seq_one_letter_code
_entity_poly.pdbx_strand_id
1 'polypeptide(L)'
;MKYACGDLMGNNDELIETLKRLLRYINAYKVLSEEELRLKIAEEVSRIEEGSRKEMEDKFGGSLEELIFESITTHEKLSIFSPDLHVKINYLGEIFYCPPSHTYMEAEIADAYLRLVEMRIDFDRFRSVIIDFLQKAGYRTEVLDEKDRILAEKEGFKTLNLHLLPTINIAGERLEELEGEGNVIVVPTEKTPWAFVNFIRRMDEYPINDTMIWVANIEKGTVDPLIGDTTDDKINSGFDNPRRARKAVQIWRASLHGGMPFGGMS
;
A
#
# COMPACT_ATOMS: atom_id res chain seq x y z
N MET A 1 23.28 50.12 15.98
CA MET A 1 23.51 48.81 15.34
C MET A 1 22.29 48.54 14.46
N LYS A 2 22.47 48.57 13.14
CA LYS A 2 21.41 48.31 12.16
C LYS A 2 21.18 46.80 12.16
N TYR A 3 20.01 46.33 12.59
CA TYR A 3 19.55 45.01 12.19
C TYR A 3 19.21 45.09 10.71
N ALA A 4 19.94 44.33 9.90
CA ALA A 4 19.72 44.25 8.47
C ALA A 4 18.34 43.62 8.23
N CYS A 5 17.47 44.36 7.56
CA CYS A 5 16.15 43.89 7.09
C CYS A 5 16.27 42.79 6.01
N GLY A 6 17.49 42.38 5.64
CA GLY A 6 17.77 41.38 4.61
C GLY A 6 17.72 39.93 5.11
N ASP A 7 18.09 39.66 6.36
CA ASP A 7 18.22 38.28 6.87
C ASP A 7 16.85 37.68 7.27
N LEU A 8 15.82 38.50 7.48
CA LEU A 8 14.46 38.05 7.80
C LEU A 8 13.62 37.71 6.55
N MET A 9 14.06 38.10 5.35
CA MET A 9 13.35 37.80 4.10
C MET A 9 13.78 36.47 3.47
N GLY A 10 15.06 36.11 3.53
CA GLY A 10 15.57 34.88 2.89
C GLY A 10 14.94 33.58 3.42
N ASN A 11 14.75 33.47 4.74
CA ASN A 11 14.22 32.25 5.35
C ASN A 11 12.75 32.00 5.01
N ASN A 12 11.95 33.07 4.88
CA ASN A 12 10.56 32.91 4.46
C ASN A 12 10.45 32.47 3.00
N ASP A 13 11.42 32.83 2.14
CA ASP A 13 11.39 32.48 0.72
C ASP A 13 11.62 30.98 0.50
N GLU A 14 12.52 30.35 1.25
CA GLU A 14 12.74 28.89 1.20
C GLU A 14 11.51 28.10 1.70
N LEU A 15 10.87 28.56 2.78
CA LEU A 15 9.63 27.96 3.29
C LEU A 15 8.50 28.12 2.26
N ILE A 16 8.35 29.30 1.67
CA ILE A 16 7.33 29.56 0.66
C ILE A 16 7.54 28.68 -0.57
N GLU A 17 8.77 28.52 -1.05
CA GLU A 17 9.03 27.66 -2.21
C GLU A 17 8.80 26.17 -1.88
N THR A 18 9.14 25.74 -0.66
CA THR A 18 8.80 24.41 -0.14
C THR A 18 7.29 24.17 -0.15
N LEU A 19 6.50 25.09 0.40
CA LEU A 19 5.03 25.01 0.40
C LEU A 19 4.45 25.02 -1.02
N LYS A 20 5.04 25.78 -1.95
CA LYS A 20 4.65 25.77 -3.37
C LYS A 20 4.95 24.44 -4.06
N ARG A 21 6.09 23.81 -3.78
CA ARG A 21 6.45 22.48 -4.30
C ARG A 21 5.47 21.42 -3.79
N LEU A 22 5.17 21.44 -2.49
CA LEU A 22 4.17 20.57 -1.89
C LEU A 22 2.78 20.82 -2.50
N LEU A 23 2.37 22.07 -2.70
CA LEU A 23 1.10 22.40 -3.35
C LEU A 23 1.00 21.83 -4.78
N ARG A 24 2.10 21.86 -5.55
CA ARG A 24 2.14 21.25 -6.89
C ARG A 24 1.93 19.74 -6.83
N TYR A 25 2.61 19.06 -5.89
CA TYR A 25 2.45 17.62 -5.67
C TYR A 25 1.00 17.27 -5.26
N ILE A 26 0.47 17.98 -4.27
CA ILE A 26 -0.90 17.82 -3.79
C ILE A 26 -1.90 18.03 -4.92
N ASN A 27 -1.69 19.04 -5.77
CA ASN A 27 -2.59 19.29 -6.89
C ASN A 27 -2.55 18.23 -7.99
N ALA A 28 -1.44 17.49 -8.13
CA ALA A 28 -1.32 16.41 -9.08
C ALA A 28 -2.05 15.15 -8.62
N TYR A 29 -1.95 14.81 -7.32
CA TYR A 29 -2.47 13.55 -6.79
C TYR A 29 -3.82 13.66 -6.07
N LYS A 30 -4.17 14.85 -5.55
CA LYS A 30 -5.39 15.20 -4.79
C LYS A 30 -5.60 14.45 -3.48
N VAL A 31 -5.36 13.15 -3.44
CA VAL A 31 -5.50 12.27 -2.29
C VAL A 31 -4.14 11.69 -1.95
N LEU A 32 -3.69 11.92 -0.72
CA LEU A 32 -2.41 11.46 -0.24
C LEU A 32 -2.60 10.66 1.04
N SER A 33 -1.91 9.54 1.18
CA SER A 33 -1.81 8.89 2.48
C SER A 33 -1.01 9.76 3.45
N GLU A 34 -1.20 9.56 4.75
CA GLU A 34 -0.38 10.24 5.77
C GLU A 34 1.12 10.01 5.54
N GLU A 35 1.50 8.77 5.25
CA GLU A 35 2.90 8.37 5.04
C GLU A 35 3.49 8.98 3.77
N GLU A 36 2.74 8.96 2.66
CA GLU A 36 3.15 9.63 1.41
C GLU A 36 3.36 11.12 1.63
N LEU A 37 2.43 11.79 2.33
CA LEU A 37 2.53 13.21 2.63
C LEU A 37 3.75 13.52 3.51
N ARG A 38 3.96 12.75 4.59
CA ARG A 38 5.11 12.92 5.48
C ARG A 38 6.43 12.70 4.76
N LEU A 39 6.53 11.67 3.92
CA LEU A 39 7.72 11.40 3.11
C LEU A 39 8.02 12.56 2.15
N LYS A 40 7.00 13.10 1.47
CA LYS A 40 7.17 14.25 0.58
C LYS A 40 7.55 15.52 1.32
N ILE A 41 7.02 15.73 2.53
CA ILE A 41 7.45 16.84 3.38
C ILE A 41 8.92 16.69 3.76
N ALA A 42 9.34 15.52 4.23
CA ALA A 42 10.74 15.25 4.59
C ALA A 42 11.71 15.45 3.41
N GLU A 43 11.35 14.96 2.22
CA GLU A 43 12.12 15.18 0.98
C GLU A 43 12.29 16.68 0.69
N GLU A 44 11.25 17.48 0.87
CA GLU A 44 11.29 18.91 0.59
C GLU A 44 12.03 19.70 1.66
N VAL A 45 11.87 19.33 2.94
CA VAL A 45 12.62 19.89 4.07
C VAL A 45 14.12 19.57 3.96
N SER A 46 14.49 18.39 3.47
CA SER A 46 15.91 18.02 3.27
C SER A 46 16.65 18.89 2.23
N ARG A 47 15.91 19.66 1.41
CA ARG A 47 16.45 20.59 0.42
C ARG A 47 16.73 21.97 0.99
N ILE A 48 16.21 22.27 2.18
CA ILE A 48 16.42 23.54 2.88
C ILE A 48 17.81 23.50 3.51
N GLU A 49 18.52 24.64 3.47
CA GLU A 49 19.84 24.73 4.10
C GLU A 49 19.73 24.48 5.62
N GLU A 50 20.67 23.72 6.19
CA GLU A 50 20.66 23.33 7.62
C GLU A 50 20.55 24.54 8.56
N GLY A 51 21.20 25.66 8.22
CA GLY A 51 21.11 26.91 8.98
C GLY A 51 19.70 27.50 8.93
N SER A 52 19.16 27.71 7.72
CA SER A 52 17.80 28.19 7.50
C SER A 52 16.75 27.30 8.18
N ARG A 53 16.91 25.98 8.12
CA ARG A 53 16.02 25.01 8.77
C ARG A 53 16.01 25.22 10.29
N LYS A 54 17.18 25.24 10.93
CA LYS A 54 17.28 25.41 12.39
C LYS A 54 16.68 26.73 12.86
N GLU A 55 16.93 27.82 12.12
CA GLU A 55 16.34 29.11 12.46
C GLU A 55 14.81 29.10 12.39
N MET A 56 14.22 28.36 11.43
CA MET A 56 12.77 28.16 11.39
C MET A 56 12.27 27.29 12.54
N GLU A 57 12.96 26.19 12.85
CA GLU A 57 12.59 25.29 13.96
C GLU A 57 12.64 26.00 15.31
N ASP A 58 13.67 26.81 15.56
CA ASP A 58 13.81 27.63 16.77
C ASP A 58 12.72 28.70 16.86
N LYS A 59 12.32 29.28 15.72
CA LYS A 59 11.30 30.33 15.65
C LYS A 59 9.89 29.79 15.86
N PHE A 60 9.56 28.66 15.24
CA PHE A 60 8.22 28.08 15.26
C PHE A 60 8.01 27.05 16.37
N GLY A 61 9.09 26.57 17.00
CA GLY A 61 9.01 25.72 18.19
C GLY A 61 8.64 24.28 17.88
N GLY A 62 9.38 23.62 16.99
CA GLY A 62 9.17 22.21 16.62
C GLY A 62 10.02 21.81 15.42
N SER A 63 9.99 20.53 15.06
CA SER A 63 10.61 20.08 13.81
C SER A 63 9.87 20.68 12.62
N LEU A 64 10.60 21.16 11.61
CA LEU A 64 9.98 21.82 10.46
C LEU A 64 9.04 20.87 9.69
N GLU A 65 9.35 19.57 9.67
CA GLU A 65 8.51 18.54 9.07
C GLU A 65 7.12 18.46 9.73
N GLU A 66 7.06 18.37 11.06
CA GLU A 66 5.78 18.32 11.79
C GLU A 66 5.01 19.63 11.63
N LEU A 67 5.69 20.77 11.74
CA LEU A 67 5.07 22.08 11.57
C LEU A 67 4.42 22.22 10.18
N ILE A 68 5.10 21.76 9.12
CA ILE A 68 4.53 21.76 7.77
C ILE A 68 3.38 20.75 7.65
N PHE A 69 3.51 19.58 8.24
CA PHE A 69 2.46 18.56 8.21
C PHE A 69 1.18 19.06 8.90
N GLU A 70 1.28 19.61 10.10
CA GLU A 70 0.16 20.24 10.81
C GLU A 70 -0.39 21.42 10.00
N SER A 71 0.49 22.20 9.38
CA SER A 71 0.08 23.32 8.52
C SER A 71 -0.75 22.92 7.32
N ILE A 72 -0.52 21.73 6.79
CA ILE A 72 -1.25 21.19 5.64
C ILE A 72 -2.54 20.51 6.08
N THR A 73 -2.49 19.75 7.18
CA THR A 73 -3.55 18.82 7.59
C THR A 73 -4.51 19.38 8.64
N THR A 74 -4.25 20.59 9.15
CA THR A 74 -5.10 21.28 10.13
C THR A 74 -5.43 22.70 9.69
N HIS A 75 -6.19 23.44 10.50
CA HIS A 75 -6.50 24.84 10.26
C HIS A 75 -5.40 25.81 10.73
N GLU A 76 -4.40 25.33 11.46
CA GLU A 76 -3.27 26.15 11.91
C GLU A 76 -2.29 26.30 10.75
N LYS A 77 -2.11 27.51 10.19
CA LYS A 77 -1.29 27.70 8.97
C LYS A 77 0.02 28.40 9.30
N LEU A 78 1.14 27.87 8.82
CA LEU A 78 2.46 28.52 8.90
C LEU A 78 2.56 29.76 7.99
N SER A 79 1.80 29.76 6.90
CA SER A 79 1.83 30.78 5.85
C SER A 79 0.52 30.83 5.07
N ILE A 80 0.21 31.96 4.45
CA ILE A 80 -0.91 32.08 3.48
C ILE A 80 -0.74 31.16 2.27
N PHE A 81 0.48 30.68 2.01
CA PHE A 81 0.81 29.74 0.93
C PHE A 81 0.71 28.27 1.36
N SER A 82 0.33 28.01 2.60
CA SER A 82 0.20 26.64 3.09
C SER A 82 -0.92 25.91 2.31
N PRO A 83 -0.65 24.73 1.75
CA PRO A 83 -1.69 23.88 1.21
C PRO A 83 -2.75 23.55 2.28
N ASP A 84 -3.94 23.15 1.82
CA ASP A 84 -5.03 22.77 2.73
C ASP A 84 -5.58 21.39 2.37
N LEU A 85 -5.20 20.41 3.19
CA LEU A 85 -5.63 19.02 3.12
C LEU A 85 -6.19 18.55 4.47
N HIS A 86 -7.05 19.35 5.11
CA HIS A 86 -7.56 19.01 6.45
C HIS A 86 -8.68 17.96 6.46
N VAL A 87 -9.23 17.57 5.29
CA VAL A 87 -10.25 16.52 5.23
C VAL A 87 -9.56 15.17 5.37
N LYS A 88 -9.92 14.43 6.42
CA LYS A 88 -9.43 13.09 6.72
C LYS A 88 -10.40 12.03 6.25
N ILE A 89 -9.87 11.02 5.57
CA ILE A 89 -10.62 9.87 5.07
C ILE A 89 -9.98 8.60 5.64
N ASN A 90 -10.79 7.73 6.24
CA ASN A 90 -10.35 6.39 6.58
C ASN A 90 -10.72 5.43 5.46
N TYR A 91 -9.72 4.79 4.86
CA TYR A 91 -9.92 3.79 3.82
C TYR A 91 -9.05 2.57 4.11
N LEU A 92 -9.68 1.41 4.22
CA LEU A 92 -9.03 0.14 4.58
C LEU A 92 -8.18 0.21 5.87
N GLY A 93 -8.55 1.07 6.81
CA GLY A 93 -7.83 1.27 8.07
C GLY A 93 -6.59 2.18 7.96
N GLU A 94 -6.33 2.78 6.80
CA GLU A 94 -5.30 3.80 6.60
C GLU A 94 -5.95 5.20 6.53
N ILE A 95 -5.15 6.23 6.83
CA ILE A 95 -5.58 7.62 6.85
C ILE A 95 -5.10 8.31 5.57
N PHE A 96 -6.04 8.97 4.89
CA PHE A 96 -5.79 9.77 3.71
C PHE A 96 -6.27 11.21 3.93
N TYR A 97 -5.63 12.13 3.22
CA TYR A 97 -5.87 13.56 3.28
C TYR A 97 -6.24 14.10 1.91
N CYS A 98 -7.24 14.99 1.85
CA CYS A 98 -7.67 15.63 0.60
C CYS A 98 -8.12 17.09 0.78
N PRO A 99 -8.20 17.87 -0.32
CA PRO A 99 -8.70 19.24 -0.27
C PRO A 99 -10.19 19.28 0.07
N PRO A 100 -10.66 20.27 0.85
CA PRO A 100 -12.06 20.41 1.24
C PRO A 100 -13.03 20.63 0.07
N SER A 101 -12.55 21.18 -1.05
CA SER A 101 -13.35 21.43 -2.24
C SER A 101 -13.57 20.18 -3.11
N HIS A 102 -13.02 19.03 -2.72
CA HIS A 102 -12.95 17.84 -3.57
C HIS A 102 -13.98 16.79 -3.13
N THR A 103 -14.99 16.53 -3.96
CA THR A 103 -16.28 15.95 -3.52
C THR A 103 -16.61 14.53 -4.04
N TYR A 104 -15.81 13.94 -4.93
CA TYR A 104 -16.00 12.54 -5.39
C TYR A 104 -14.65 11.87 -5.71
N MET A 105 -14.32 10.75 -5.04
CA MET A 105 -12.91 10.34 -4.86
C MET A 105 -12.65 8.82 -4.82
N GLU A 106 -13.62 7.95 -5.11
CA GLU A 106 -13.44 6.51 -4.87
C GLU A 106 -12.23 5.93 -5.63
N ALA A 107 -12.12 6.24 -6.92
CA ALA A 107 -10.97 5.86 -7.73
C ALA A 107 -9.65 6.49 -7.23
N GLU A 108 -9.66 7.78 -6.88
CA GLU A 108 -8.45 8.47 -6.42
C GLU A 108 -7.96 7.97 -5.05
N ILE A 109 -8.88 7.56 -4.17
CA ILE A 109 -8.53 6.91 -2.90
C ILE A 109 -7.97 5.52 -3.15
N ALA A 110 -8.53 4.76 -4.09
CA ALA A 110 -8.00 3.46 -4.49
C ALA A 110 -6.58 3.60 -5.07
N ASP A 111 -6.37 4.58 -5.96
CA ASP A 111 -5.05 4.92 -6.51
C ASP A 111 -4.06 5.35 -5.42
N ALA A 112 -4.51 6.18 -4.47
CA ALA A 112 -3.67 6.61 -3.35
C ALA A 112 -3.30 5.43 -2.43
N TYR A 113 -4.22 4.49 -2.21
CA TYR A 113 -3.93 3.27 -1.48
C TYR A 113 -2.93 2.38 -2.24
N LEU A 114 -3.08 2.25 -3.56
CA LEU A 114 -2.13 1.51 -4.39
C LEU A 114 -0.71 2.09 -4.30
N ARG A 115 -0.57 3.43 -4.43
CA ARG A 115 0.72 4.09 -4.25
C ARG A 115 1.32 3.84 -2.86
N LEU A 116 0.49 3.89 -1.81
CA LEU A 116 0.94 3.63 -0.44
C LEU A 116 1.49 2.20 -0.29
N VAL A 117 0.79 1.18 -0.81
CA VAL A 117 1.27 -0.20 -0.70
C VAL A 117 2.53 -0.42 -1.53
N GLU A 118 2.60 0.14 -2.74
CA GLU A 118 3.79 0.06 -3.59
C GLU A 118 5.02 0.71 -2.95
N MET A 119 4.84 1.84 -2.25
CA MET A 119 5.91 2.49 -1.48
C MET A 119 6.47 1.61 -0.36
N ARG A 120 5.64 0.73 0.22
CA ARG A 120 6.03 -0.12 1.36
C ARG A 120 6.61 -1.48 0.93
N ILE A 121 6.39 -1.90 -0.31
CA ILE A 121 6.72 -3.25 -0.76
C ILE A 121 8.11 -3.29 -1.40
N ASP A 122 8.98 -4.13 -0.83
CA ASP A 122 10.20 -4.57 -1.48
C ASP A 122 9.88 -5.68 -2.50
N PHE A 123 9.64 -5.29 -3.75
CA PHE A 123 9.28 -6.21 -4.82
C PHE A 123 10.39 -7.23 -5.16
N ASP A 124 11.67 -6.83 -5.05
CA ASP A 124 12.77 -7.75 -5.33
C ASP A 124 12.85 -8.85 -4.26
N ARG A 125 12.64 -8.49 -2.99
CA ARG A 125 12.52 -9.48 -1.91
C ARG A 125 11.25 -10.30 -2.03
N PHE A 126 10.11 -9.69 -2.35
CA PHE A 126 8.84 -10.39 -2.56
C PHE A 126 9.00 -11.49 -3.60
N ARG A 127 9.55 -11.15 -4.77
CA ARG A 127 9.84 -12.11 -5.83
C ARG A 127 10.78 -13.22 -5.37
N SER A 128 11.85 -12.87 -4.66
CA SER A 128 12.83 -13.85 -4.17
C SER A 128 12.17 -14.90 -3.24
N VAL A 129 11.27 -14.47 -2.36
CA VAL A 129 10.51 -15.39 -1.48
C VAL A 129 9.70 -16.40 -2.29
N ILE A 130 9.05 -15.96 -3.37
CA ILE A 130 8.23 -16.83 -4.23
C ILE A 130 9.09 -17.79 -5.05
N ILE A 131 10.20 -17.30 -5.60
CA ILE A 131 11.15 -18.14 -6.34
C ILE A 131 11.72 -19.22 -5.41
N ASP A 132 12.18 -18.86 -4.22
CA ASP A 132 12.74 -19.80 -3.24
C ASP A 132 11.71 -20.86 -2.83
N PHE A 133 10.45 -20.44 -2.62
CA PHE A 133 9.35 -21.35 -2.30
C PHE A 133 9.12 -22.38 -3.42
N LEU A 134 9.04 -21.94 -4.68
CA LEU A 134 8.83 -22.80 -5.84
C LEU A 134 10.02 -23.72 -6.11
N GLN A 135 11.25 -23.21 -6.01
CA GLN A 135 12.46 -24.00 -6.22
C GLN A 135 12.63 -25.11 -5.16
N LYS A 136 12.28 -24.84 -3.89
CA LYS A 136 12.22 -25.88 -2.84
C LYS A 136 11.19 -26.96 -3.15
N ALA A 137 10.11 -26.62 -3.85
CA ALA A 137 9.12 -27.59 -4.33
C ALA A 137 9.55 -28.34 -5.61
N GLY A 138 10.70 -27.98 -6.20
CA GLY A 138 11.30 -28.61 -7.36
C GLY A 138 10.92 -27.98 -8.70
N TYR A 139 10.37 -26.76 -8.70
CA TYR A 139 10.06 -26.03 -9.92
C TYR A 139 11.28 -25.29 -10.44
N ARG A 140 11.40 -25.24 -11.77
CA ARG A 140 12.27 -24.29 -12.47
C ARG A 140 11.47 -23.03 -12.73
N THR A 141 12.02 -21.88 -12.36
CA THR A 141 11.35 -20.59 -12.41
C THR A 141 11.98 -19.67 -13.45
N GLU A 142 11.17 -18.99 -14.24
CA GLU A 142 11.57 -17.93 -15.16
C GLU A 142 10.79 -16.67 -14.84
N VAL A 143 11.49 -15.54 -14.69
CA VAL A 143 10.84 -14.23 -14.47
C VAL A 143 10.54 -13.63 -15.83
N LEU A 144 9.27 -13.34 -16.09
CA LEU A 144 8.82 -12.69 -17.31
C LEU A 144 8.69 -11.17 -17.13
N ASP A 145 8.36 -10.47 -18.22
CA ASP A 145 7.98 -9.05 -18.35
C ASP A 145 7.86 -8.25 -17.04
N GLU A 146 8.53 -7.09 -16.96
CA GLU A 146 8.35 -6.07 -15.91
C GLU A 146 8.57 -6.51 -14.43
N LYS A 147 9.07 -7.73 -14.21
CA LYS A 147 9.45 -8.34 -12.91
C LYS A 147 8.29 -8.83 -12.02
N ASP A 148 7.04 -8.62 -12.40
CA ASP A 148 5.85 -9.00 -11.62
C ASP A 148 5.26 -10.36 -12.04
N ARG A 149 5.80 -11.00 -13.08
CA ARG A 149 5.35 -12.31 -13.56
C ARG A 149 6.42 -13.38 -13.43
N ILE A 150 6.01 -14.58 -13.01
CA ILE A 150 6.89 -15.75 -12.90
C ILE A 150 6.22 -16.95 -13.55
N LEU A 151 6.91 -17.58 -14.50
CA LEU A 151 6.59 -18.91 -14.99
C LEU A 151 7.29 -19.96 -14.12
N ALA A 152 6.56 -20.98 -13.69
CA ALA A 152 7.14 -22.10 -12.94
C ALA A 152 6.75 -23.44 -13.57
N GLU A 153 7.77 -24.22 -13.95
CA GLU A 153 7.62 -25.51 -14.60
C GLU A 153 8.19 -26.64 -13.76
N LYS A 154 7.46 -27.76 -13.71
CA LYS A 154 7.91 -29.01 -13.08
C LYS A 154 7.33 -30.19 -13.85
N GLU A 155 8.19 -31.15 -14.20
CA GLU A 155 7.77 -32.33 -14.97
C GLU A 155 6.64 -33.09 -14.26
N GLY A 156 5.61 -33.47 -15.02
CA GLY A 156 4.42 -34.14 -14.49
C GLY A 156 3.41 -33.23 -13.78
N PHE A 157 3.69 -31.93 -13.69
CA PHE A 157 2.77 -30.93 -13.15
C PHE A 157 2.44 -29.87 -14.20
N LYS A 158 1.28 -29.25 -14.02
CA LYS A 158 0.87 -28.11 -14.83
C LYS A 158 1.79 -26.91 -14.56
N THR A 159 2.13 -26.18 -15.62
CA THR A 159 2.88 -24.92 -15.50
C THR A 159 2.08 -23.91 -14.69
N LEU A 160 2.74 -23.25 -13.75
CA LEU A 160 2.14 -22.18 -12.95
C LEU A 160 2.51 -20.82 -13.57
N ASN A 161 1.50 -20.00 -13.81
CA ASN A 161 1.64 -18.60 -14.21
C ASN A 161 1.39 -17.72 -13.00
N LEU A 162 2.45 -17.25 -12.34
CA LEU A 162 2.33 -16.42 -11.14
C LEU A 162 2.30 -14.92 -11.50
N HIS A 163 1.36 -14.20 -10.90
CA HIS A 163 1.18 -12.76 -11.02
C HIS A 163 1.33 -12.12 -9.64
N LEU A 164 2.43 -11.40 -9.43
CA LEU A 164 2.76 -10.75 -8.16
C LEU A 164 2.10 -9.37 -8.14
N LEU A 165 1.10 -9.21 -7.28
CA LEU A 165 0.40 -7.94 -7.12
C LEU A 165 0.79 -7.30 -5.78
N PRO A 166 0.90 -5.96 -5.70
CA PRO A 166 1.22 -5.28 -4.45
C PRO A 166 0.14 -5.44 -3.38
N THR A 167 -1.12 -5.67 -3.77
CA THR A 167 -2.22 -5.82 -2.81
C THR A 167 -3.31 -6.73 -3.38
N ILE A 168 -4.07 -7.35 -2.48
CA ILE A 168 -5.29 -8.09 -2.83
C ILE A 168 -6.39 -7.19 -3.39
N ASN A 169 -6.35 -5.88 -3.13
CA ASN A 169 -7.42 -4.96 -3.53
C ASN A 169 -7.57 -4.85 -5.06
N ILE A 170 -6.51 -5.10 -5.82
CA ILE A 170 -6.51 -5.10 -7.30
C ILE A 170 -6.62 -6.51 -7.90
N ALA A 171 -6.70 -7.55 -7.07
CA ALA A 171 -6.76 -8.93 -7.56
C ALA A 171 -8.04 -9.20 -8.35
N GLY A 172 -9.16 -8.54 -8.00
CA GLY A 172 -10.42 -8.64 -8.73
C GLY A 172 -10.31 -8.22 -10.19
N GLU A 173 -9.75 -7.04 -10.44
CA GLU A 173 -9.48 -6.53 -11.80
C GLU A 173 -8.54 -7.47 -12.56
N ARG A 174 -7.46 -7.93 -11.91
CA ARG A 174 -6.53 -8.87 -12.54
C ARG A 174 -7.21 -10.20 -12.91
N LEU A 175 -8.12 -10.71 -12.08
CA LEU A 175 -8.84 -11.96 -12.37
C LEU A 175 -9.68 -11.87 -13.66
N GLU A 176 -10.22 -10.69 -13.99
CA GLU A 176 -10.99 -10.49 -15.23
C GLU A 176 -10.10 -10.53 -16.48
N GLU A 177 -8.81 -10.21 -16.35
CA GLU A 177 -7.83 -10.19 -17.44
C GLU A 177 -7.14 -11.55 -17.66
N LEU A 178 -7.21 -12.45 -16.68
CA LEU A 178 -6.48 -13.71 -16.71
C LEU A 178 -7.18 -14.73 -17.59
N GLU A 179 -6.50 -15.12 -18.67
CA GLU A 179 -6.92 -16.22 -19.53
C GLU A 179 -6.10 -17.49 -19.26
N GLY A 180 -6.68 -18.63 -19.61
CA GLY A 180 -6.03 -19.91 -19.52
C GLY A 180 -5.97 -20.47 -18.10
N GLU A 181 -5.06 -21.42 -17.92
CA GLU A 181 -5.17 -22.43 -16.89
C GLU A 181 -3.86 -22.44 -16.08
N GLY A 182 -3.93 -22.54 -14.75
CA GLY A 182 -2.71 -22.58 -13.90
C GLY A 182 -2.25 -21.21 -13.42
N ASN A 183 -3.13 -20.21 -13.48
CA ASN A 183 -2.86 -18.87 -12.96
C ASN A 183 -2.83 -18.88 -11.43
N VAL A 184 -1.87 -18.15 -10.87
CA VAL A 184 -1.69 -17.94 -9.44
C VAL A 184 -1.47 -16.46 -9.18
N ILE A 185 -2.42 -15.81 -8.52
CA ILE A 185 -2.20 -14.46 -8.01
C ILE A 185 -1.45 -14.58 -6.67
N VAL A 186 -0.40 -13.81 -6.51
CA VAL A 186 0.36 -13.75 -5.26
C VAL A 186 0.33 -12.32 -4.75
N VAL A 187 -0.06 -12.16 -3.49
CA VAL A 187 -0.13 -10.85 -2.82
C VAL A 187 0.64 -10.89 -1.51
N PRO A 188 1.19 -9.77 -1.02
CA PRO A 188 1.81 -9.75 0.30
C PRO A 188 0.78 -9.78 1.43
N THR A 189 1.25 -10.04 2.65
CA THR A 189 0.48 -9.76 3.87
C THR A 189 0.24 -8.27 4.05
N GLU A 190 -0.97 -7.91 4.48
CA GLU A 190 -1.39 -6.52 4.67
C GLU A 190 -1.26 -6.09 6.15
N LYS A 191 -1.04 -4.80 6.40
CA LYS A 191 -0.97 -4.23 7.75
C LYS A 191 -2.32 -4.33 8.48
N THR A 192 -3.42 -4.20 7.74
CA THR A 192 -4.79 -4.34 8.26
C THR A 192 -5.51 -5.47 7.52
N PRO A 193 -6.50 -6.13 8.15
CA PRO A 193 -7.25 -7.19 7.47
C PRO A 193 -8.25 -6.66 6.43
N TRP A 194 -8.47 -5.34 6.34
CA TRP A 194 -9.60 -4.77 5.61
C TRP A 194 -9.54 -5.00 4.11
N ALA A 195 -8.36 -4.98 3.49
CA ALA A 195 -8.21 -5.27 2.06
C ALA A 195 -8.67 -6.70 1.75
N PHE A 196 -8.23 -7.69 2.54
CA PHE A 196 -8.68 -9.08 2.40
C PHE A 196 -10.17 -9.24 2.71
N VAL A 197 -10.69 -8.57 3.73
CA VAL A 197 -12.12 -8.62 4.08
C VAL A 197 -12.97 -8.08 2.92
N ASN A 198 -12.58 -6.94 2.34
CA ASN A 198 -13.30 -6.36 1.21
C ASN A 198 -13.23 -7.24 -0.03
N PHE A 199 -12.06 -7.79 -0.35
CA PHE A 199 -11.92 -8.75 -1.44
C PHE A 199 -12.82 -9.98 -1.23
N ILE A 200 -12.79 -10.61 -0.05
CA ILE A 200 -13.61 -11.79 0.26
C ILE A 200 -15.12 -11.49 0.18
N ARG A 201 -15.54 -10.27 0.56
CA ARG A 201 -16.94 -9.83 0.47
C ARG A 201 -17.46 -9.74 -0.96
N ARG A 202 -16.59 -9.36 -1.89
CA ARG A 202 -16.91 -9.15 -3.30
C ARG A 202 -16.49 -10.33 -4.17
N MET A 203 -16.00 -11.39 -3.55
CA MET A 203 -15.37 -12.51 -4.23
C MET A 203 -16.32 -13.24 -5.18
N ASP A 204 -17.63 -13.24 -4.90
CA ASP A 204 -18.65 -13.81 -5.79
C ASP A 204 -18.89 -12.94 -7.05
N GLU A 205 -18.39 -11.71 -7.08
CA GLU A 205 -18.40 -10.82 -8.25
C GLU A 205 -17.26 -11.15 -9.23
N TYR A 206 -16.22 -11.88 -8.79
CA TYR A 206 -15.01 -12.13 -9.58
C TYR A 206 -15.03 -13.50 -10.28
N PRO A 207 -14.48 -13.61 -11.50
CA PRO A 207 -14.40 -14.87 -12.24
C PRO A 207 -13.27 -15.78 -11.72
N ILE A 208 -13.37 -16.26 -10.48
CA ILE A 208 -12.38 -17.17 -9.89
C ILE A 208 -12.59 -18.59 -10.42
N ASN A 209 -12.23 -18.80 -11.68
CA ASN A 209 -12.22 -20.11 -12.33
C ASN A 209 -10.79 -20.62 -12.39
N ASP A 210 -10.51 -21.75 -11.74
CA ASP A 210 -9.21 -22.45 -11.75
C ASP A 210 -7.96 -21.62 -11.42
N THR A 211 -8.15 -20.44 -10.83
CA THR A 211 -7.10 -19.53 -10.38
C THR A 211 -6.87 -19.69 -8.88
N MET A 212 -5.60 -19.82 -8.50
CA MET A 212 -5.20 -19.83 -7.08
C MET A 212 -4.83 -18.41 -6.62
N ILE A 213 -5.04 -18.13 -5.34
CA ILE A 213 -4.54 -16.90 -4.71
C ILE A 213 -3.70 -17.30 -3.51
N TRP A 214 -2.45 -16.86 -3.48
CA TRP A 214 -1.50 -17.09 -2.39
C TRP A 214 -1.13 -15.78 -1.71
N VAL A 215 -0.81 -15.87 -0.42
CA VAL A 215 -0.39 -14.74 0.41
C VAL A 215 1.05 -14.98 0.85
N ALA A 216 1.92 -14.03 0.58
CA ALA A 216 3.32 -14.06 0.94
C ALA A 216 3.60 -13.17 2.15
N ASN A 217 4.19 -13.75 3.19
CA ASN A 217 4.82 -12.97 4.24
C ASN A 217 6.26 -12.69 3.84
N ILE A 218 6.51 -11.53 3.23
CA ILE A 218 7.82 -11.12 2.70
C ILE A 218 8.88 -11.07 3.82
N GLU A 219 8.49 -10.62 5.01
CA GLU A 219 9.39 -10.52 6.17
C GLU A 219 9.85 -11.88 6.67
N LYS A 220 8.92 -12.83 6.80
CA LYS A 220 9.21 -14.20 7.29
C LYS A 220 9.71 -15.14 6.18
N GLY A 221 9.56 -14.74 4.92
CA GLY A 221 9.89 -15.58 3.78
C GLY A 221 8.98 -16.79 3.64
N THR A 222 7.71 -16.65 4.01
CA THR A 222 6.72 -17.73 3.97
C THR A 222 5.58 -17.43 3.01
N VAL A 223 4.90 -18.47 2.56
CA VAL A 223 3.75 -18.40 1.65
C VAL A 223 2.64 -19.28 2.20
N ASP A 224 1.39 -18.84 2.06
CA ASP A 224 0.19 -19.58 2.42
C ASP A 224 -0.90 -19.45 1.35
N PRO A 225 -1.76 -20.48 1.17
CA PRO A 225 -2.86 -20.40 0.23
C PRO A 225 -4.04 -19.63 0.83
N LEU A 226 -4.62 -18.72 0.05
CA LEU A 226 -5.88 -18.05 0.36
C LEU A 226 -7.06 -18.71 -0.37
N ILE A 227 -6.92 -18.89 -1.69
CA ILE A 227 -7.94 -19.48 -2.56
C ILE A 227 -7.31 -20.54 -3.46
N GLY A 228 -8.06 -21.61 -3.69
CA GLY A 228 -7.67 -22.71 -4.55
C GLY A 228 -6.75 -23.71 -3.84
N ASP A 229 -6.66 -24.89 -4.43
CA ASP A 229 -5.82 -25.99 -3.95
C ASP A 229 -4.92 -26.45 -5.09
N THR A 230 -3.73 -26.92 -4.74
CA THR A 230 -2.78 -27.54 -5.68
C THR A 230 -2.72 -29.05 -5.47
N THR A 231 -2.50 -29.79 -6.54
CA THR A 231 -2.26 -31.24 -6.50
C THR A 231 -0.80 -31.59 -6.20
N ASP A 232 0.10 -30.60 -6.15
CA ASP A 232 1.50 -30.83 -5.79
C ASP A 232 1.70 -30.86 -4.27
N ASP A 233 1.92 -32.07 -3.74
CA ASP A 233 2.21 -32.30 -2.32
C ASP A 233 3.44 -31.52 -1.83
N LYS A 234 4.44 -31.26 -2.68
CA LYS A 234 5.61 -30.47 -2.30
C LYS A 234 5.23 -29.01 -2.03
N ILE A 235 4.39 -28.42 -2.88
CA ILE A 235 3.85 -27.07 -2.64
C ILE A 235 2.99 -27.08 -1.37
N ASN A 236 2.06 -28.04 -1.26
CA ASN A 236 1.17 -28.14 -0.09
C ASN A 236 1.94 -28.26 1.24
N SER A 237 3.03 -29.03 1.26
CA SER A 237 3.90 -29.19 2.43
C SER A 237 4.83 -28.01 2.69
N GLY A 238 5.05 -27.16 1.68
CA GLY A 238 5.90 -25.98 1.76
C GLY A 238 5.19 -24.76 2.35
N PHE A 239 3.85 -24.72 2.30
CA PHE A 239 3.07 -23.65 2.93
C PHE A 239 3.27 -23.64 4.44
N ASP A 240 3.34 -22.45 5.05
CA ASP A 240 3.65 -22.29 6.48
C ASP A 240 2.50 -22.79 7.38
N ASN A 241 1.26 -22.39 7.10
CA ASN A 241 0.09 -22.85 7.83
C ASN A 241 -1.20 -22.92 6.98
N PRO A 242 -1.26 -23.85 6.00
CA PRO A 242 -2.36 -23.92 5.05
C PRO A 242 -3.71 -24.25 5.72
N ARG A 243 -3.72 -24.99 6.84
CA ARG A 243 -4.94 -25.30 7.59
C ARG A 243 -5.54 -24.05 8.23
N ARG A 244 -4.69 -23.21 8.84
CA ARG A 244 -5.15 -21.97 9.48
C ARG A 244 -5.61 -20.96 8.44
N ALA A 245 -4.89 -20.84 7.33
CA ALA A 245 -5.24 -19.94 6.23
C ALA A 245 -6.64 -20.29 5.66
N ARG A 246 -6.86 -21.56 5.29
CA ARG A 246 -8.18 -22.04 4.81
C ARG A 246 -9.29 -21.84 5.84
N LYS A 247 -9.04 -22.15 7.12
CA LYS A 247 -10.03 -21.96 8.18
C LYS A 247 -10.41 -20.49 8.38
N ALA A 248 -9.44 -19.58 8.27
CA ALA A 248 -9.70 -18.14 8.36
C ALA A 248 -10.68 -17.70 7.26
N VAL A 249 -10.43 -18.09 6.00
CA VAL A 249 -11.33 -17.78 4.87
C VAL A 249 -12.73 -18.34 5.08
N GLN A 250 -12.84 -19.59 5.57
CA GLN A 250 -14.15 -20.20 5.87
C GLN A 250 -14.93 -19.45 6.95
N ILE A 251 -14.27 -19.05 8.05
CA ILE A 251 -14.90 -18.26 9.12
C ILE A 251 -15.42 -16.93 8.56
N TRP A 252 -14.61 -16.25 7.75
CA TRP A 252 -15.01 -14.98 7.14
C TRP A 252 -16.20 -15.15 6.20
N ARG A 253 -16.18 -16.14 5.30
CA ARG A 253 -17.33 -16.43 4.42
C ARG A 253 -18.60 -16.75 5.20
N ALA A 254 -18.49 -17.52 6.29
CA ALA A 254 -19.62 -17.84 7.14
C ALA A 254 -20.19 -16.59 7.85
N SER A 255 -19.32 -15.68 8.31
CA SER A 255 -19.73 -14.43 8.97
C SER A 255 -20.44 -13.43 8.04
N LEU A 256 -20.24 -13.58 6.72
CA LEU A 256 -20.86 -12.74 5.70
C LEU A 256 -22.23 -13.26 5.26
N HIS A 257 -22.41 -14.58 5.25
CA HIS A 257 -23.66 -15.23 4.82
C HIS A 257 -24.64 -15.49 5.97
N GLY A 258 -24.11 -15.72 7.18
CA GLY A 258 -24.89 -15.72 8.40
C GLY A 258 -24.60 -14.43 9.14
N GLY A 259 -25.52 -13.47 9.14
CA GLY A 259 -25.44 -12.30 10.02
C GLY A 259 -25.14 -12.78 11.43
N MET A 260 -23.91 -12.59 11.89
CA MET A 260 -23.50 -13.16 13.17
C MET A 260 -24.10 -12.34 14.31
N PRO A 261 -24.65 -13.03 15.34
CA PRO A 261 -25.01 -12.40 16.60
C PRO A 261 -23.71 -12.16 17.35
N PHE A 262 -23.05 -11.03 17.12
CA PHE A 262 -22.20 -10.48 18.17
C PHE A 262 -23.13 -9.96 19.25
N GLY A 263 -23.52 -10.90 20.12
CA GLY A 263 -24.13 -10.61 21.40
C GLY A 263 -23.28 -9.57 22.12
N GLY A 264 -23.94 -8.55 22.62
CA GLY A 264 -23.31 -7.47 23.35
C GLY A 264 -22.43 -8.00 24.47
N MET A 265 -21.29 -7.35 24.63
CA MET A 265 -20.77 -7.11 25.96
C MET A 265 -21.04 -5.65 26.26
N SER A 266 -22.00 -5.48 27.16
CA SER A 266 -22.25 -4.30 28.00
C SER A 266 -20.99 -3.78 28.67
#